data_AF-A0A1I0I297-F1
#
_entry.id   AF-A0A1I0I297-F1
#
_cell.length_a   1.000
_cell.length_b   1.000
_cell.length_c   1.000
_cell.angle_alpha   90.00
_cell.angle_beta   90.00
_cell.angle_gamma   90.00
#
_symmetry.space_group_name_H-M   'P 1'
#
loop_
_entity.id
_entity.type
_entity.pdbx_description
1 polymer ?
#
loop_
_entity_poly.entity_id
_entity_poly.type
_entity_poly.pdbx_seq_one_letter_code
_entity_poly.pdbx_strand_id
1 'polypeptide(L)'
;MHEAKWLRGVSMALAVVLAMGCGGEQSPDEAERWVGSYLIPSDEFYPPGQAPYCQALGAEYVHYRMGEGFLGVIGYFHPAGEPHTLPTSEVIFPEFYLPLSARAELDSGEGFEVNGRITFSGDELQLGFSKRLRVGALEYVVTIVNLDTLQHEGMSYFHMCTLRVMVDALRAEGTPGASTSPEELVKTAS
;
A
#
# COMPACT_ATOMS: atom_id res chain seq x y z
N MET A 1 -47.37 36.61 24.36
CA MET A 1 -47.52 36.07 22.99
C MET A 1 -46.13 36.05 22.34
N HIS A 2 -45.67 34.85 21.97
CA HIS A 2 -44.50 34.46 21.14
C HIS A 2 -43.11 34.98 21.55
N GLU A 3 -42.18 34.19 22.11
CA GLU A 3 -41.42 33.03 21.55
C GLU A 3 -40.81 33.25 20.15
N ALA A 4 -39.48 33.33 20.10
CA ALA A 4 -38.62 32.60 19.15
C ALA A 4 -37.16 32.58 19.63
N LYS A 5 -36.70 31.38 20.00
CA LYS A 5 -35.29 30.95 20.09
C LYS A 5 -34.68 30.85 18.68
N TRP A 6 -33.35 30.66 18.63
CA TRP A 6 -32.51 29.84 17.71
C TRP A 6 -31.16 30.56 17.49
N LEU A 7 -30.15 30.30 18.31
CA LEU A 7 -29.12 29.25 18.17
C LEU A 7 -28.27 29.35 16.89
N ARG A 8 -27.07 29.92 17.08
CA ARG A 8 -25.76 29.43 16.64
C ARG A 8 -25.74 28.60 15.34
N GLY A 9 -25.55 29.27 14.21
CA GLY A 9 -24.98 28.65 13.02
C GLY A 9 -23.46 28.66 13.09
N VAL A 10 -22.86 27.64 13.72
CA VAL A 10 -21.46 27.31 13.47
C VAL A 10 -21.44 26.59 12.12
N SER A 11 -21.05 27.30 11.06
CA SER A 11 -20.72 26.66 9.79
C SER A 11 -19.51 25.77 10.02
N MET A 12 -19.76 24.47 10.21
CA MET A 12 -18.75 23.42 9.99
C MET A 12 -18.34 23.53 8.52
N ALA A 13 -17.21 24.19 8.29
CA ALA A 13 -16.47 24.05 7.05
C ALA A 13 -15.98 22.59 7.01
N LEU A 14 -16.69 21.77 6.24
CA LEU A 14 -16.25 20.44 5.84
C LEU A 14 -14.93 20.63 5.07
N ALA A 15 -13.80 20.37 5.74
CA ALA A 15 -12.50 20.35 5.11
C ALA A 15 -12.44 19.12 4.21
N VAL A 16 -12.83 19.29 2.95
CA VAL A 16 -12.54 18.35 1.86
C VAL A 16 -11.03 18.36 1.69
N VAL A 17 -10.35 17.38 2.27
CA VAL A 17 -8.94 17.12 1.98
C VAL A 17 -8.90 16.50 0.58
N LEU A 18 -8.69 17.35 -0.42
CA LEU A 18 -8.32 16.95 -1.77
C LEU A 18 -6.91 16.35 -1.73
N ALA A 19 -6.81 15.06 -1.45
CA ALA A 19 -5.64 14.28 -1.85
C ALA A 19 -5.84 13.86 -3.32
N MET A 20 -5.60 14.80 -4.23
CA MET A 20 -5.40 14.46 -5.65
C MET A 20 -3.99 13.88 -5.79
N GLY A 21 -3.89 12.56 -5.64
CA GLY A 21 -2.79 11.74 -6.16
C GLY A 21 -3.41 10.61 -6.97
N CYS A 22 -3.03 10.48 -8.24
CA CYS A 22 -3.55 9.46 -9.16
C CYS A 22 -3.49 8.04 -8.56
N GLY A 23 -4.64 7.40 -8.42
CA GLY A 23 -4.73 5.95 -8.17
C GLY A 23 -5.92 5.53 -7.31
N GLY A 24 -7.12 5.50 -7.89
CA GLY A 24 -8.33 4.95 -7.26
C GLY A 24 -8.98 5.89 -6.24
N GLU A 25 -10.25 6.23 -6.46
CA GLU A 25 -11.07 6.86 -5.43
C GLU A 25 -11.26 5.84 -4.31
N GLN A 26 -10.50 5.99 -3.21
CA GLN A 26 -10.65 5.14 -2.03
C GLN A 26 -12.10 5.26 -1.54
N SER A 27 -12.73 4.12 -1.26
CA SER A 27 -14.06 4.17 -0.67
C SER A 27 -14.00 4.82 0.72
N PRO A 28 -15.09 5.41 1.23
CA PRO A 28 -15.13 5.95 2.59
C PRO A 28 -14.65 4.93 3.63
N ASP A 29 -15.02 3.66 3.47
CA ASP A 29 -14.62 2.56 4.35
C ASP A 29 -13.12 2.23 4.27
N GLU A 30 -12.48 2.49 3.13
CA GLU A 30 -11.02 2.34 2.97
C GLU A 30 -10.26 3.49 3.62
N ALA A 31 -10.79 4.72 3.48
CA ALA A 31 -10.20 5.89 4.12
C ALA A 31 -10.16 5.75 5.65
N GLU A 32 -11.18 5.16 6.26
CA GLU A 32 -11.20 4.88 7.71
C GLU A 32 -10.20 3.80 8.13
N ARG A 33 -9.92 2.83 7.26
CA ARG A 33 -8.98 1.74 7.52
C ARG A 33 -7.55 2.07 7.13
N TRP A 34 -7.31 3.21 6.50
CA TRP A 34 -6.02 3.57 5.96
C TRP A 34 -4.94 3.69 7.04
N VAL A 35 -3.82 2.98 6.83
CA VAL A 35 -2.63 3.01 7.69
C VAL A 35 -1.55 3.90 7.09
N GLY A 36 -1.30 3.75 5.78
CA GLY A 36 -0.25 4.49 5.09
C GLY A 36 -0.16 4.12 3.62
N SER A 37 0.54 4.97 2.86
CA SER A 37 0.85 4.75 1.45
C SER A 37 2.36 4.85 1.26
N TYR A 38 2.93 3.88 0.54
CA TYR A 38 4.37 3.69 0.43
C TYR A 38 4.76 3.53 -1.04
N LEU A 39 5.67 4.38 -1.53
CA LEU A 39 6.25 4.23 -2.86
C LEU A 39 7.47 3.31 -2.78
N ILE A 40 7.46 2.22 -3.56
CA ILE A 40 8.50 1.19 -3.53
C ILE A 40 9.21 1.06 -4.89
N PRO A 41 10.55 1.02 -4.92
CA PRO A 41 11.42 1.51 -3.85
C PRO A 41 11.24 3.02 -3.64
N SER A 42 11.52 3.48 -2.43
CA SER A 42 11.55 4.91 -2.11
C SER A 42 12.86 5.55 -2.63
N ASP A 43 12.79 6.82 -3.02
CA ASP A 43 13.98 7.55 -3.51
C ASP A 43 14.99 7.86 -2.38
N GLU A 44 14.57 7.79 -1.12
CA GLU A 44 15.39 8.09 0.06
C GLU A 44 16.53 7.07 0.30
N PHE A 45 16.42 5.87 -0.27
CA PHE A 45 17.44 4.83 -0.15
C PHE A 45 18.55 4.89 -1.21
N TYR A 46 18.53 5.87 -2.12
CA TYR A 46 19.54 5.98 -3.20
C TYR A 46 20.27 7.33 -3.20
N PRO A 47 21.59 7.36 -2.97
CA PRO A 47 22.39 8.55 -3.22
C PRO A 47 22.31 8.96 -4.71
N PRO A 48 22.23 10.26 -5.03
CA PRO A 48 22.23 10.71 -6.41
C PRO A 48 23.50 10.24 -7.14
N GLY A 49 23.32 9.59 -8.30
CA GLY A 49 24.41 9.11 -9.17
C GLY A 49 24.68 7.60 -9.10
N GLN A 50 24.00 6.85 -8.23
CA GLN A 50 23.96 5.40 -8.33
C GLN A 50 22.67 5.01 -9.05
N ALA A 51 22.80 4.52 -10.30
CA ALA A 51 21.69 3.85 -10.98
C ALA A 51 21.16 2.74 -10.06
N PRO A 52 19.84 2.57 -9.91
CA PRO A 52 19.28 1.63 -8.95
C PRO A 52 19.87 0.25 -9.23
N TYR A 53 20.53 -0.33 -8.23
CA TYR A 53 20.82 -1.75 -8.27
C TYR A 53 19.47 -2.44 -8.36
N CYS A 54 19.19 -3.03 -9.53
CA CYS A 54 18.08 -3.94 -9.77
C CYS A 54 17.98 -5.07 -8.71
N GLN A 55 19.01 -5.27 -7.89
CA GLN A 55 19.01 -6.13 -6.71
C GLN A 55 18.72 -5.30 -5.46
N ALA A 56 17.54 -4.73 -5.39
CA ALA A 56 17.15 -3.91 -4.25
C ALA A 56 16.99 -4.83 -3.02
N LEU A 57 18.01 -4.86 -2.16
CA LEU A 57 17.94 -5.47 -0.83
C LEU A 57 17.48 -4.37 0.14
N GLY A 58 16.25 -4.46 0.60
CA GLY A 58 15.67 -3.44 1.47
C GLY A 58 14.23 -3.72 1.80
N ALA A 59 13.69 -2.92 2.73
CA ALA A 59 12.31 -3.00 3.11
C ALA A 59 11.83 -1.67 3.69
N GLU A 60 10.56 -1.36 3.48
CA GLU A 60 9.86 -0.28 4.16
C GLU A 60 9.10 -0.82 5.37
N TYR A 61 9.17 -0.11 6.48
CA TYR A 61 8.46 -0.47 7.70
C TYR A 61 7.11 0.21 7.76
N VAL A 62 6.07 -0.58 7.96
CA VAL A 62 4.71 -0.09 8.16
C VAL A 62 4.52 0.23 9.64
N HIS A 63 4.37 1.52 9.94
CA HIS A 63 4.13 2.03 11.29
C HIS A 63 2.82 2.81 11.35
N TYR A 64 2.12 2.74 12.48
CA TYR A 64 0.94 3.58 12.70
C TYR A 64 1.29 4.92 13.35
N ARG A 65 0.47 5.95 13.10
CA ARG A 65 0.67 7.31 13.65
C ARG A 65 0.26 7.48 15.12
N MET A 66 -0.41 6.52 15.76
CA MET A 66 -0.80 6.60 17.19
C MET A 66 -0.85 5.23 17.90
N GLY A 67 0.11 4.94 18.79
CA GLY A 67 0.00 3.91 19.84
C GLY A 67 0.16 2.43 19.45
N GLU A 68 0.00 2.06 18.19
CA GLU A 68 0.00 0.65 17.72
C GLU A 68 1.37 0.12 17.28
N GLY A 69 2.42 0.92 17.37
CA GLY A 69 3.79 0.47 17.10
C GLY A 69 4.01 0.00 15.64
N PHE A 70 4.85 -1.02 15.49
CA PHE A 70 5.22 -1.62 14.21
C PHE A 70 4.14 -2.63 13.75
N LEU A 71 3.67 -2.49 12.51
CA LEU A 71 2.54 -3.25 11.97
C LEU A 71 2.92 -4.25 10.87
N GLY A 72 4.09 -4.12 10.24
CA GLY A 72 4.51 -5.02 9.17
C GLY A 72 5.65 -4.48 8.32
N VAL A 73 6.13 -5.29 7.39
CA VAL A 73 7.22 -4.96 6.47
C VAL A 73 6.73 -5.07 5.02
N ILE A 74 7.08 -4.09 4.19
CA ILE A 74 6.98 -4.18 2.73
C ILE A 74 8.40 -4.39 2.20
N GLY A 75 8.74 -5.62 1.81
CA GLY A 75 10.06 -5.91 1.25
C GLY A 75 10.19 -5.41 -0.20
N TYR A 76 11.41 -5.29 -0.69
CA TYR A 76 11.67 -4.90 -2.07
C TYR A 76 11.39 -6.02 -3.09
N PHE A 77 11.36 -5.65 -4.37
CA PHE A 77 10.99 -6.57 -5.45
C PHE A 77 11.98 -7.71 -5.61
N HIS A 78 11.44 -8.89 -5.89
CA HIS A 78 12.22 -10.03 -6.34
C HIS A 78 11.80 -10.43 -7.75
N PRO A 79 12.76 -10.62 -8.67
CA PRO A 79 12.44 -11.15 -9.99
C PRO A 79 11.91 -12.57 -9.88
N ALA A 80 10.97 -12.90 -10.75
CA ALA A 80 10.42 -14.25 -10.91
C ALA A 80 10.33 -14.62 -12.40
N GLY A 81 10.09 -15.91 -12.65
CA GLY A 81 10.07 -16.47 -13.99
C GLY A 81 11.46 -16.59 -14.63
N GLU A 82 11.48 -17.02 -15.89
CA GLU A 82 12.72 -17.22 -16.64
C GLU A 82 13.22 -15.88 -17.24
N PRO A 83 14.39 -15.38 -16.82
CA PRO A 83 14.91 -14.12 -17.33
C PRO A 83 15.34 -14.25 -18.80
N HIS A 84 15.24 -13.15 -19.54
CA HIS A 84 15.79 -13.05 -20.89
C HIS A 84 16.93 -12.04 -20.92
N THR A 85 18.02 -12.36 -21.63
CA THR A 85 19.15 -11.45 -21.84
C THR A 85 19.07 -10.86 -23.24
N LEU A 86 18.88 -9.55 -23.31
CA LEU A 86 18.83 -8.81 -24.56
C LEU A 86 20.23 -8.73 -25.23
N PRO A 87 20.31 -8.46 -26.55
CA PRO A 87 21.58 -8.24 -27.24
C PRO A 87 22.44 -7.11 -26.65
N THR A 88 21.82 -6.19 -25.92
CA THR A 88 22.48 -5.10 -25.15
C THR A 88 23.15 -5.58 -23.86
N SER A 89 23.09 -6.88 -23.55
CA SER A 89 23.48 -7.49 -22.26
C SER A 89 22.57 -7.08 -21.08
N GLU A 90 21.45 -6.42 -21.34
CA GLU A 90 20.44 -6.13 -20.32
C GLU A 90 19.61 -7.38 -20.01
N VAL A 91 19.24 -7.55 -18.74
CA VAL A 91 18.40 -8.66 -18.29
C VAL A 91 16.99 -8.15 -17.99
N ILE A 92 15.99 -8.76 -18.61
CA ILE A 92 14.57 -8.47 -18.44
C ILE A 92 13.86 -9.67 -17.84
N PHE A 93 12.76 -9.41 -17.12
CA PHE A 93 12.02 -10.44 -16.38
C PHE A 93 10.56 -10.47 -16.82
N PRO A 94 9.92 -11.64 -16.85
CA PRO A 94 8.50 -11.76 -17.19
C PRO A 94 7.59 -11.57 -15.97
N GLU A 95 8.14 -11.69 -14.76
CA GLU A 95 7.37 -11.64 -13.51
C GLU A 95 8.20 -11.00 -12.39
N PHE A 96 7.50 -10.49 -11.37
CA PHE A 96 8.09 -10.18 -10.07
C PHE A 96 7.15 -10.55 -8.94
N TYR A 97 7.70 -10.66 -7.73
CA TYR A 97 6.89 -10.66 -6.52
C TYR A 97 7.37 -9.63 -5.51
N LEU A 98 6.43 -9.18 -4.69
CA LEU A 98 6.63 -8.28 -3.56
C LEU A 98 6.35 -9.06 -2.26
N PRO A 99 7.36 -9.33 -1.43
CA PRO A 99 7.16 -9.94 -0.12
C PRO A 99 6.57 -8.92 0.86
N LEU A 100 5.60 -9.37 1.64
CA LEU A 100 4.86 -8.56 2.59
C LEU A 100 4.83 -9.31 3.93
N SER A 101 4.96 -8.59 5.04
CA SER A 101 4.63 -9.12 6.36
C SER A 101 3.66 -8.19 7.07
N ALA A 102 2.89 -8.73 7.98
CA ALA A 102 2.04 -7.95 8.86
C ALA A 102 1.83 -8.69 10.17
N ARG A 103 1.51 -7.95 11.22
CA ARG A 103 1.09 -8.54 12.48
C ARG A 103 -0.19 -9.36 12.28
N ALA A 104 -0.30 -10.48 12.99
CA ALA A 104 -1.53 -11.29 12.98
C ALA A 104 -2.73 -10.50 13.52
N GLU A 105 -2.49 -9.66 14.53
CA GLU A 105 -3.45 -8.79 15.20
C GLU A 105 -2.83 -7.39 15.40
N LEU A 106 -3.67 -6.35 15.53
CA LEU A 106 -3.20 -5.01 15.88
C LEU A 106 -2.89 -4.97 17.39
N ASP A 107 -1.62 -5.07 17.74
CA ASP A 107 -1.13 -5.06 19.11
C ASP A 107 0.08 -4.12 19.26
N SER A 108 0.48 -3.80 20.49
CA SER A 108 1.53 -2.81 20.78
C SER A 108 2.97 -3.27 20.51
N GLY A 109 3.21 -4.38 19.80
CA GLY A 109 4.52 -4.70 19.21
C GLY A 109 5.10 -6.09 19.49
N GLU A 110 4.41 -6.99 20.19
CA GLU A 110 5.01 -8.28 20.65
C GLU A 110 4.40 -9.58 20.08
N GLY A 111 3.23 -9.54 19.45
CA GLY A 111 2.62 -10.64 18.70
C GLY A 111 3.35 -11.17 17.45
N PHE A 112 2.68 -12.13 16.79
CA PHE A 112 3.21 -12.92 15.68
C PHE A 112 3.14 -12.18 14.34
N GLU A 113 4.15 -12.36 13.49
CA GLU A 113 4.16 -11.88 12.11
C GLU A 113 3.71 -12.96 11.11
N VAL A 114 2.74 -12.58 10.29
CA VAL A 114 2.26 -13.36 9.16
C VAL A 114 2.95 -12.84 7.90
N ASN A 115 3.44 -13.75 7.07
CA ASN A 115 4.08 -13.42 5.80
C ASN A 115 3.12 -13.70 4.62
N GLY A 116 3.25 -12.88 3.59
CA GLY A 116 2.54 -13.01 2.32
C GLY A 116 3.42 -12.53 1.16
N ARG A 117 2.94 -12.72 -0.06
CA ARG A 117 3.55 -12.15 -1.25
C ARG A 117 2.51 -11.92 -2.33
N ILE A 118 2.66 -10.85 -3.08
CA ILE A 118 1.92 -10.61 -4.32
C ILE A 118 2.86 -10.83 -5.50
N THR A 119 2.44 -11.64 -6.47
CA THR A 119 3.16 -11.86 -7.73
C THR A 119 2.41 -11.15 -8.86
N PHE A 120 3.14 -10.51 -9.77
CA PHE A 120 2.61 -9.94 -11.01
C PHE A 120 3.18 -10.70 -12.21
N SER A 121 2.31 -11.18 -13.09
CA SER A 121 2.65 -11.88 -14.34
C SER A 121 2.58 -10.97 -15.56
N GLY A 122 3.08 -11.45 -16.70
CA GLY A 122 3.23 -10.63 -17.92
C GLY A 122 1.97 -9.89 -18.41
N ASP A 123 0.79 -10.46 -18.24
CA ASP A 123 -0.51 -9.84 -18.56
C ASP A 123 -0.91 -8.73 -17.57
N GLU A 124 -0.28 -8.71 -16.41
CA GLU A 124 -0.51 -7.78 -15.30
C GLU A 124 0.55 -6.67 -15.23
N LEU A 125 1.61 -6.78 -16.03
CA LEU A 125 2.70 -5.79 -16.14
C LEU A 125 2.24 -4.54 -16.92
N GLN A 126 1.30 -3.79 -16.38
CA GLN A 126 0.79 -2.56 -16.98
C GLN A 126 0.56 -1.48 -15.93
N LEU A 127 0.77 -0.22 -16.32
CA LEU A 127 0.57 0.92 -15.44
C LEU A 127 -0.88 0.97 -14.92
N GLY A 128 -1.02 1.23 -13.63
CA GLY A 128 -2.30 1.28 -12.94
C GLY A 128 -2.89 -0.09 -12.58
N PHE A 129 -2.29 -1.20 -13.02
CA PHE A 129 -2.73 -2.52 -12.57
C PHE A 129 -2.49 -2.67 -11.07
N SER A 130 -3.48 -3.24 -10.37
CA SER A 130 -3.49 -3.30 -8.93
C SER A 130 -3.90 -4.69 -8.44
N LYS A 131 -3.27 -5.13 -7.35
CA LYS A 131 -3.60 -6.37 -6.64
C LYS A 131 -3.78 -6.12 -5.16
N ARG A 132 -4.66 -6.92 -4.57
CA ARG A 132 -4.91 -6.90 -3.13
C ARG A 132 -4.47 -8.20 -2.47
N LEU A 133 -3.89 -8.09 -1.29
CA LEU A 133 -3.59 -9.23 -0.44
C LEU A 133 -3.80 -8.87 1.03
N ARG A 134 -4.64 -9.66 1.69
CA ARG A 134 -4.70 -9.66 3.16
C ARG A 134 -3.53 -10.45 3.73
N VAL A 135 -2.79 -9.84 4.64
CA VAL A 135 -1.73 -10.47 5.43
C VAL A 135 -2.00 -10.10 6.88
N GLY A 136 -2.35 -11.09 7.71
CA GLY A 136 -2.71 -10.86 9.11
C GLY A 136 -3.80 -9.78 9.30
N ALA A 137 -3.45 -8.76 10.08
CA ALA A 137 -4.26 -7.59 10.43
C ALA A 137 -4.26 -6.49 9.37
N LEU A 138 -3.49 -6.64 8.29
CA LEU A 138 -3.40 -5.67 7.21
C LEU A 138 -3.95 -6.23 5.90
N GLU A 139 -4.47 -5.33 5.07
CA GLU A 139 -4.71 -5.54 3.66
C GLU A 139 -3.80 -4.60 2.88
N TYR A 140 -3.05 -5.15 1.94
CA TYR A 140 -2.17 -4.39 1.06
C TYR A 140 -2.79 -4.27 -0.32
N VAL A 141 -2.85 -3.05 -0.84
CA VAL A 141 -3.21 -2.74 -2.23
C VAL A 141 -1.94 -2.29 -2.93
N VAL A 142 -1.45 -3.11 -3.86
CA VAL A 142 -0.20 -2.84 -4.59
C VAL A 142 -0.56 -2.45 -6.01
N THR A 143 -0.24 -1.21 -6.38
CA THR A 143 -0.54 -0.63 -7.68
C THR A 143 0.74 -0.29 -8.41
N ILE A 144 0.88 -0.75 -9.66
CA ILE A 144 2.01 -0.39 -10.51
C ILE A 144 1.89 1.08 -10.93
N VAL A 145 2.87 1.90 -10.59
CA VAL A 145 2.87 3.35 -10.92
C VAL A 145 3.97 3.74 -11.91
N ASN A 146 5.00 2.92 -12.06
CA ASN A 146 5.98 3.04 -13.14
C ASN A 146 6.50 1.65 -13.53
N LEU A 147 6.61 1.38 -14.83
CA LEU A 147 7.43 0.30 -15.36
C LEU A 147 7.71 0.54 -16.85
N ASP A 148 8.82 0.00 -17.33
CA ASP A 148 9.14 -0.07 -18.75
C ASP A 148 8.97 -1.51 -19.22
N THR A 149 8.00 -1.74 -20.12
CA THR A 149 7.73 -3.04 -20.71
C THR A 149 8.37 -3.21 -22.09
N LEU A 150 8.68 -4.46 -22.42
CA LEU A 150 9.10 -4.90 -23.74
C LEU A 150 8.34 -6.17 -24.11
N GLN A 151 7.90 -6.26 -25.38
CA GLN A 151 7.34 -7.50 -25.91
C GLN A 151 8.45 -8.36 -26.51
N HIS A 152 8.53 -9.62 -26.09
CA HIS A 152 9.47 -10.61 -26.61
C HIS A 152 8.78 -11.97 -26.76
N GLU A 153 8.82 -12.54 -27.96
CA GLU A 153 8.20 -13.85 -28.29
C GLU A 153 6.72 -13.97 -27.89
N GLY A 154 5.97 -12.85 -27.96
CA GLY A 154 4.55 -12.81 -27.61
C GLY A 154 4.24 -12.71 -26.11
N MET A 155 5.26 -12.51 -25.28
CA MET A 155 5.13 -12.27 -23.84
C MET A 155 5.62 -10.88 -23.45
N SER A 156 4.99 -10.29 -22.43
CA SER A 156 5.47 -9.06 -21.80
C SER A 156 6.62 -9.36 -20.84
N TYR A 157 7.70 -8.63 -21.01
CA TYR A 157 8.80 -8.53 -20.07
C TYR A 157 8.90 -7.09 -19.56
N PHE A 158 9.64 -6.87 -18.48
CA PHE A 158 9.93 -5.54 -17.97
C PHE A 158 11.38 -5.39 -17.51
N HIS A 159 11.84 -4.14 -17.51
CA HIS A 159 13.10 -3.76 -16.89
C HIS A 159 12.90 -3.56 -15.39
N MET A 160 13.48 -4.44 -14.56
CA MET A 160 13.24 -4.39 -13.11
C MET A 160 13.67 -3.07 -12.45
N CYS A 161 14.70 -2.42 -12.98
CA CYS A 161 15.21 -1.15 -12.45
C CYS A 161 14.24 0.02 -12.62
N THR A 162 13.24 -0.09 -13.50
CA THR A 162 12.27 0.97 -13.78
C THR A 162 10.98 0.78 -12.98
N LEU A 163 10.80 -0.39 -12.36
CA LEU A 163 9.61 -0.69 -11.58
C LEU A 163 9.48 0.27 -10.38
N ARG A 164 8.29 0.86 -10.25
CA ARG A 164 7.80 1.53 -9.05
C ARG A 164 6.37 1.07 -8.80
N VAL A 165 6.07 0.75 -7.54
CA VAL A 165 4.70 0.47 -7.10
C VAL A 165 4.32 1.41 -5.96
N MET A 166 3.05 1.80 -5.92
CA MET A 166 2.44 2.37 -4.73
C MET A 166 1.82 1.22 -3.93
N VAL A 167 2.09 1.17 -2.63
CA VAL A 167 1.51 0.20 -1.71
C VAL A 167 0.67 0.96 -0.69
N ASP A 168 -0.64 0.79 -0.74
CA ASP A 168 -1.53 1.25 0.31
C ASP A 168 -1.71 0.12 1.33
N ALA A 169 -1.38 0.41 2.58
CA ALA A 169 -1.67 -0.47 3.70
C ALA A 169 -2.96 -0.02 4.37
N LEU A 170 -3.89 -0.95 4.52
CA LEU A 170 -5.18 -0.78 5.18
C LEU A 170 -5.26 -1.75 6.36
N ARG A 171 -6.01 -1.41 7.39
CA ARG A 171 -6.46 -2.38 8.39
C ARG A 171 -7.39 -3.37 7.70
N ALA A 172 -7.21 -4.66 7.98
CA ALA A 172 -8.08 -5.69 7.45
C ALA A 172 -9.49 -5.56 8.08
N GLU A 173 -10.52 -5.91 7.31
CA GLU A 173 -11.89 -5.93 7.82
C GLU A 173 -12.05 -6.94 8.97
N GLY A 174 -12.85 -6.56 9.97
CA GLY A 174 -13.10 -7.36 11.18
C GLY A 174 -11.97 -7.32 12.22
N THR A 175 -10.93 -6.50 12.02
CA THR A 175 -9.88 -6.29 13.02
C THR A 175 -10.36 -5.24 14.05
N PRO A 176 -10.29 -5.51 15.38
CA PRO A 176 -10.69 -4.55 16.39
C PRO A 176 -9.95 -3.22 16.21
N GLY A 177 -10.69 -2.10 16.16
CA GLY A 177 -10.13 -0.77 15.90
C GLY A 177 -10.57 -0.15 14.57
N ALA A 178 -11.29 -0.87 13.71
CA ALA A 178 -12.07 -0.26 12.63
C ALA A 178 -13.42 0.22 13.21
N SER A 179 -13.56 1.53 13.41
CA SER A 179 -14.73 2.20 13.98
C SER A 179 -15.07 1.87 15.44
N THR A 180 -14.69 2.76 16.35
CA THR A 180 -15.63 3.19 17.39
C THR A 180 -15.98 4.64 17.07
N SER A 181 -17.07 4.83 16.32
CA SER A 181 -17.72 6.13 16.29
C SER A 181 -17.99 6.55 17.75
N PRO A 182 -17.74 7.82 18.14
CA PRO A 182 -18.01 8.30 19.50
C PRO A 182 -19.46 8.11 19.96
N GLU A 183 -20.39 7.79 19.05
CA GLU A 183 -21.81 7.59 19.36
C GLU A 183 -22.15 6.24 20.01
N GLU A 184 -21.30 5.21 19.93
CA GLU A 184 -21.62 3.91 20.54
C GLU A 184 -21.27 3.79 22.03
N LEU A 185 -20.45 4.70 22.57
CA LEU A 185 -20.02 4.65 23.98
C LEU A 185 -21.07 5.15 24.99
N VAL A 186 -22.22 5.65 24.52
CA VAL A 186 -23.28 6.21 25.40
C VAL A 186 -24.41 5.20 25.67
N LYS A 187 -24.49 4.06 24.97
CA LYS A 187 -25.64 3.14 25.12
C LYS A 187 -25.46 1.99 26.11
N THR A 188 -24.29 1.81 26.71
CA THR A 188 -24.03 0.73 27.70
C THR A 188 -23.93 1.22 29.14
N ALA A 189 -24.20 2.49 29.41
CA ALA A 189 -24.34 3.04 30.76
C ALA A 189 -25.77 3.54 30.99
N SER A 190 -26.73 2.61 31.13
CA SER A 190 -28.04 2.86 31.75
C SER A 190 -28.58 1.59 32.37
#